data_AF-A0A5B7CDT6-F1
#
_entry.id   AF-A0A5B7CDT6-F1
#
_cell.length_a   1.000
_cell.length_b   1.000
_cell.length_c   1.000
_cell.angle_alpha   90.00
_cell.angle_beta   90.00
_cell.angle_gamma   90.00
#
_symmetry.space_group_name_H-M   'P 1'
#
loop_
_entity.id
_entity.type
_entity.pdbx_description
1 polymer ?
#
loop_
_entity_poly.entity_id
_entity_poly.type
_entity_poly.pdbx_seq_one_letter_code
_entity_poly.pdbx_strand_id
1 'polypeptide(L)'
;ERIIESYKHLRGTDCSQTCMALLARLVAQIDTDDDVVVMMQKYIISDYQHQKGHKLAIHVLYHLHTLMISDSVEHSSFAAVVYEKFLMGVAKSLLDNLPATDKSFSRFLGEVPILPDSALKLLDDICYSDNRCGKDVRDGDRVTQGLGAVWSLILGRPLNQQACLDIALKCAVHSQDDIRAKAIRLVANKLYVLDYISESIEQFAKNMFLSAVEQRASDIELSQSGSIEQRTEGERGSQETSVSGSQSSEPGTSGNDSLKGAQSESQTDSSVSFAQAQCLIS
;
A
#
# COMPACT_ATOMS: atom_id res chain seq x y z
N GLU A 1 19.08 -28.24 -6.78
CA GLU A 1 19.99 -27.46 -7.66
C GLU A 1 19.89 -27.83 -9.15
N ARG A 2 20.27 -29.04 -9.59
CA ARG A 2 20.26 -29.44 -11.03
C ARG A 2 18.94 -29.25 -11.79
N ILE A 3 17.79 -29.49 -11.15
CA ILE A 3 16.46 -29.31 -11.78
C ILE A 3 16.18 -27.81 -12.04
N ILE A 4 16.59 -26.96 -11.10
CA ILE A 4 16.42 -25.49 -11.18
C ILE A 4 17.34 -24.92 -12.26
N GLU A 5 18.59 -25.40 -12.37
CA GLU A 5 19.51 -25.00 -13.45
C GLU A 5 19.02 -25.44 -14.83
N SER A 6 18.45 -26.65 -14.94
CA SER A 6 17.88 -27.14 -16.19
C SER A 6 16.70 -26.27 -16.67
N TYR A 7 15.92 -25.71 -15.74
CA TYR A 7 14.83 -24.78 -16.07
C TYR A 7 15.34 -23.46 -16.71
N LYS A 8 16.55 -22.99 -16.39
CA LYS A 8 17.15 -21.81 -17.07
C LYS A 8 17.35 -22.03 -18.57
N HIS A 9 17.59 -23.28 -18.99
CA HIS A 9 18.03 -23.62 -20.35
C HIS A 9 16.90 -24.17 -21.24
N LEU A 10 15.72 -24.43 -20.68
CA LEU A 10 14.55 -24.90 -21.43
C LEU A 10 13.90 -23.74 -22.21
N ARG A 11 13.92 -23.81 -23.54
CA ARG A 11 13.36 -22.82 -24.47
C ARG A 11 12.02 -23.23 -25.11
N GLY A 12 11.38 -24.31 -24.66
CA GLY A 12 10.11 -24.83 -25.21
C GLY A 12 8.93 -24.69 -24.26
N THR A 13 7.77 -24.29 -24.78
CA THR A 13 6.54 -23.99 -24.02
C THR A 13 6.03 -25.19 -23.22
N ASP A 14 5.93 -26.36 -23.85
CA ASP A 14 5.38 -27.56 -23.20
C ASP A 14 6.33 -28.12 -22.12
N CYS A 15 7.63 -28.13 -22.42
CA CYS A 15 8.66 -28.57 -21.49
C CYS A 15 8.76 -27.63 -20.27
N SER A 16 8.53 -26.33 -20.47
CA SER A 16 8.49 -25.35 -19.38
C SER A 16 7.29 -25.60 -18.45
N GLN A 17 6.12 -25.98 -18.98
CA GLN A 17 4.93 -26.25 -18.19
C GLN A 17 5.05 -27.53 -17.37
N THR A 18 5.59 -28.60 -17.95
CA THR A 18 5.89 -29.84 -17.20
C THR A 18 6.94 -29.58 -16.13
N CYS A 19 7.98 -28.78 -16.43
CA CYS A 19 9.00 -28.44 -15.43
C CYS A 19 8.44 -27.58 -14.29
N MET A 20 7.58 -26.59 -14.58
CA MET A 20 6.86 -25.81 -13.57
C MET A 20 6.00 -26.71 -12.67
N ALA A 21 5.28 -27.67 -13.26
CA ALA A 21 4.47 -28.61 -12.50
C ALA A 21 5.32 -29.54 -11.61
N LEU A 22 6.47 -30.00 -12.11
CA LEU A 22 7.42 -30.81 -11.33
C LEU A 22 8.02 -30.01 -10.17
N LEU A 23 8.39 -28.75 -10.40
CA LEU A 23 8.90 -27.86 -9.36
C LEU A 23 7.83 -27.55 -8.31
N ALA A 24 6.58 -27.31 -8.73
CA ALA A 24 5.47 -27.10 -7.81
C ALA A 24 5.19 -28.33 -6.95
N ARG A 25 5.20 -29.53 -7.55
CA ARG A 25 5.07 -30.79 -6.80
C ARG A 25 6.23 -31.01 -5.85
N LEU A 26 7.46 -30.67 -6.26
CA LEU A 26 8.64 -30.78 -5.42
C LEU A 26 8.51 -29.86 -4.19
N VAL A 27 8.10 -28.60 -4.38
CA VAL A 27 7.85 -27.65 -3.27
C VAL A 27 6.75 -28.18 -2.33
N ALA A 28 5.72 -28.82 -2.87
CA ALA A 28 4.65 -29.41 -2.06
C ALA A 28 5.05 -30.71 -1.32
N GLN A 29 6.16 -31.35 -1.71
CA GLN A 29 6.61 -32.64 -1.15
C GLN A 29 7.82 -32.51 -0.22
N ILE A 30 8.61 -31.44 -0.35
CA ILE A 30 9.72 -31.19 0.56
C ILE A 30 9.11 -30.72 1.88
N ASP A 31 9.18 -31.59 2.87
CA ASP A 31 8.84 -31.28 4.23
C ASP A 31 9.81 -30.20 4.74
N THR A 32 9.37 -28.96 4.67
CA THR A 32 9.88 -27.77 5.39
C THR A 32 11.39 -27.55 5.49
N ASP A 33 12.22 -28.18 4.65
CA ASP A 33 13.65 -27.88 4.63
C ASP A 33 13.83 -26.46 4.10
N ASP A 34 14.08 -25.53 5.03
CA ASP A 34 14.15 -24.09 4.79
C ASP A 34 15.16 -23.78 3.69
N ASP A 35 16.20 -24.60 3.55
CA ASP A 35 17.26 -24.41 2.57
C ASP A 35 16.77 -24.54 1.13
N VAL A 36 15.84 -25.47 0.84
CA VAL A 36 15.31 -25.63 -0.52
C VAL A 36 14.29 -24.55 -0.85
N VAL A 37 13.46 -24.17 0.12
CA VAL A 37 12.51 -23.06 -0.04
C VAL A 37 13.24 -21.74 -0.26
N VAL A 38 14.31 -21.48 0.51
CA VAL A 38 15.17 -20.29 0.37
C VAL A 38 15.93 -20.32 -0.96
N MET A 39 16.47 -21.45 -1.38
CA MET A 39 17.12 -21.60 -2.69
C MET A 39 16.14 -21.30 -3.83
N MET A 40 14.89 -21.77 -3.71
CA MET A 40 13.85 -21.55 -4.70
C MET A 40 13.38 -20.09 -4.71
N GLN A 41 13.24 -19.45 -3.55
CA GLN A 41 12.94 -18.02 -3.46
C GLN A 41 14.04 -17.19 -4.12
N LYS A 42 15.32 -17.46 -3.82
CA LYS A 42 16.47 -16.82 -4.50
C LYS A 42 16.39 -16.96 -6.02
N TYR A 43 16.04 -18.16 -6.50
CA TYR A 43 15.85 -18.40 -7.92
C TYR A 43 14.70 -17.56 -8.51
N ILE A 44 13.53 -17.60 -7.88
CA ILE A 44 12.33 -16.87 -8.28
C ILE A 44 12.62 -15.37 -8.39
N ILE A 45 13.33 -14.80 -7.40
CA ILE A 45 13.69 -13.37 -7.39
C ILE A 45 14.66 -13.05 -8.52
N SER A 46 15.69 -13.87 -8.72
CA SER A 46 16.72 -13.64 -9.75
C SER A 46 16.14 -13.58 -11.17
N ASP A 47 15.04 -14.31 -11.42
CA ASP A 47 14.39 -14.40 -12.72
C ASP A 47 13.03 -13.67 -12.75
N TYR A 48 12.72 -12.88 -11.72
CA TYR A 48 11.44 -12.20 -11.59
C TYR A 48 11.29 -11.07 -12.62
N GLN A 49 12.38 -10.32 -12.87
CA GLN A 49 12.43 -9.25 -13.87
C GLN A 49 12.17 -9.77 -15.29
N HIS A 50 12.49 -11.04 -15.57
CA HIS A 50 12.22 -11.69 -16.86
C HIS A 50 10.85 -12.38 -16.93
N GLN A 51 9.92 -12.09 -16.01
CA GLN A 51 8.58 -12.68 -15.86
C GLN A 51 8.52 -14.19 -15.55
N LYS A 52 9.61 -14.92 -15.76
CA LYS A 52 9.69 -16.37 -15.52
C LYS A 52 9.57 -16.71 -14.04
N GLY A 53 10.21 -15.94 -13.16
CA GLY A 53 10.11 -16.11 -11.71
C GLY A 53 8.67 -15.90 -11.21
N HIS A 54 7.99 -14.89 -11.74
CA HIS A 54 6.58 -14.62 -11.40
C HIS A 54 5.66 -15.77 -11.80
N LYS A 55 5.74 -16.23 -13.07
CA LYS A 55 4.92 -17.36 -13.56
C LYS A 55 5.11 -18.62 -12.71
N LEU A 56 6.35 -18.92 -12.34
CA LEU A 56 6.68 -20.06 -11.48
C LEU A 56 6.06 -19.91 -10.10
N ALA A 57 6.21 -18.76 -9.45
CA ALA A 57 5.64 -18.50 -8.13
C ALA A 57 4.12 -18.65 -8.12
N ILE A 58 3.44 -18.08 -9.12
CA ILE A 58 1.99 -18.23 -9.28
C ILE A 58 1.62 -19.70 -9.52
N HIS A 59 2.33 -20.42 -10.40
CA HIS A 59 2.04 -21.83 -10.67
C HIS A 59 2.16 -22.71 -9.42
N VAL A 60 3.18 -22.48 -8.58
CA VAL A 60 3.37 -23.16 -7.29
C VAL A 60 2.18 -22.88 -6.36
N LEU A 61 1.77 -21.61 -6.23
CA LEU A 61 0.65 -21.23 -5.37
C LEU A 61 -0.69 -21.86 -5.83
N TYR A 62 -0.97 -21.88 -7.13
CA TYR A 62 -2.17 -22.53 -7.67
C TYR A 62 -2.17 -24.04 -7.45
N HIS A 63 -1.01 -24.68 -7.56
CA HIS A 63 -0.87 -26.11 -7.26
C HIS A 63 -1.13 -26.40 -5.78
N LEU A 64 -0.48 -25.65 -4.88
CA LEU A 64 -0.68 -25.78 -3.43
C LEU A 64 -2.13 -25.50 -3.03
N HIS A 65 -2.78 -24.52 -3.66
CA HIS A 65 -4.18 -24.22 -3.43
C HIS A 65 -5.10 -25.37 -3.87
N THR A 66 -4.82 -26.04 -4.99
CA THR A 66 -5.56 -27.23 -5.43
C THR A 66 -5.41 -28.37 -4.43
N LEU A 67 -4.20 -28.57 -3.89
CA LEU A 67 -3.95 -29.56 -2.84
C LEU A 67 -4.70 -29.22 -1.54
N MET A 68 -4.78 -27.94 -1.19
CA MET A 68 -5.52 -27.47 -0.01
C MET A 68 -7.03 -27.77 -0.11
N ILE A 69 -7.62 -27.61 -1.31
CA ILE A 69 -9.04 -27.88 -1.56
C ILE A 69 -9.33 -29.38 -1.72
N SER A 70 -8.32 -30.21 -1.99
CA SER A 70 -8.53 -31.65 -2.18
C SER A 70 -8.87 -32.34 -0.86
N ASP A 71 -9.93 -33.17 -0.84
CA ASP A 71 -10.60 -33.79 0.34
C ASP A 71 -9.75 -34.73 1.22
N SER A 72 -8.43 -34.78 1.04
CA SER A 72 -7.54 -35.48 1.98
C SER A 72 -7.25 -34.57 3.18
N VAL A 73 -7.87 -34.86 4.32
CA VAL A 73 -7.76 -34.08 5.57
C VAL A 73 -6.31 -33.87 6.03
N GLU A 74 -5.44 -34.87 5.83
CA GLU A 74 -4.01 -34.78 6.22
C GLU A 74 -3.20 -33.90 5.26
N HIS A 75 -3.47 -33.95 3.96
CA HIS A 75 -2.77 -33.12 2.98
C HIS A 75 -3.29 -31.68 2.95
N SER A 76 -4.55 -31.45 3.30
CA SER A 76 -5.18 -30.12 3.28
C SER A 76 -4.55 -29.16 4.30
N SER A 77 -4.35 -29.61 5.55
CA SER A 77 -3.74 -28.80 6.61
C SER A 77 -2.27 -28.47 6.31
N PHE A 78 -1.50 -29.46 5.86
CA PHE A 78 -0.11 -29.26 5.48
C PHE A 78 0.03 -28.31 4.27
N ALA A 79 -0.78 -28.49 3.23
CA ALA A 79 -0.75 -27.64 2.04
C ALA A 79 -1.08 -26.17 2.36
N ALA A 80 -1.97 -25.90 3.30
CA ALA A 80 -2.28 -24.54 3.77
C ALA A 80 -1.06 -23.87 4.41
N VAL A 81 -0.34 -24.57 5.30
CA VAL A 81 0.88 -24.05 5.95
C VAL A 81 1.98 -23.77 4.92
N VAL A 82 2.20 -24.71 3.99
CA VAL A 82 3.21 -24.54 2.93
C VAL A 82 2.83 -23.40 1.98
N TYR A 83 1.55 -23.27 1.63
CA TYR A 83 1.03 -22.17 0.83
C TYR A 83 1.35 -20.82 1.47
N GLU A 84 0.98 -20.66 2.74
CA GLU A 84 1.19 -19.41 3.46
C GLU A 84 2.68 -19.09 3.61
N LYS A 85 3.50 -20.07 4.04
CA LYS A 85 4.95 -19.88 4.18
C LYS A 85 5.60 -19.49 2.84
N PHE A 86 5.24 -20.16 1.75
CA PHE A 86 5.78 -19.86 0.42
C PHE A 86 5.34 -18.48 -0.07
N LEU A 87 4.05 -18.14 0.03
CA LEU A 87 3.52 -16.84 -0.36
C LEU A 87 4.23 -15.72 0.39
N MET A 88 4.32 -15.84 1.71
CA MET A 88 4.94 -14.82 2.57
C MET A 88 6.44 -14.68 2.30
N GLY A 89 7.14 -15.79 2.07
CA GLY A 89 8.55 -15.77 1.75
C GLY A 89 8.86 -15.11 0.41
N VAL A 90 8.06 -15.38 -0.63
CA VAL A 90 8.17 -14.68 -1.93
C VAL A 90 7.80 -13.20 -1.78
N ALA A 91 6.70 -12.88 -1.10
CA ALA A 91 6.25 -11.50 -0.91
C ALA A 91 7.29 -10.62 -0.19
N LYS A 92 7.83 -11.10 0.93
CA LYS A 92 8.91 -10.40 1.66
C LYS A 92 10.16 -10.26 0.81
N SER A 93 10.56 -11.33 0.13
CA SER A 93 11.70 -11.29 -0.77
C SER A 93 11.57 -10.26 -1.89
N LEU A 94 10.38 -10.08 -2.46
CA LEU A 94 10.15 -9.04 -3.47
C LEU A 94 10.32 -7.64 -2.89
N LEU A 95 9.86 -7.41 -1.66
CA LEU A 95 10.03 -6.14 -0.97
C LEU A 95 11.51 -5.87 -0.65
N ASP A 96 12.23 -6.87 -0.17
CA ASP A 96 13.63 -6.71 0.24
C ASP A 96 14.58 -6.50 -0.96
N ASN A 97 14.33 -7.17 -2.08
CA ASN A 97 15.26 -7.21 -3.21
C ASN A 97 14.90 -6.26 -4.36
N LEU A 98 13.63 -5.89 -4.53
CA LEU A 98 13.19 -5.02 -5.62
C LEU A 98 12.96 -3.58 -5.15
N PRO A 99 13.20 -2.58 -6.02
CA PRO A 99 12.93 -1.20 -5.68
C PRO A 99 11.42 -0.94 -5.47
N ALA A 100 11.10 0.10 -4.69
CA ALA A 100 9.71 0.45 -4.38
C ALA A 100 8.88 0.88 -5.61
N THR A 101 9.54 1.30 -6.69
CA THR A 101 8.90 1.62 -7.98
C THR A 101 8.44 0.39 -8.75
N ASP A 102 8.89 -0.80 -8.35
CA ASP A 102 8.56 -2.06 -9.02
C ASP A 102 7.13 -2.51 -8.67
N LYS A 103 6.37 -2.89 -9.71
CA LYS A 103 4.97 -3.35 -9.58
C LYS A 103 4.85 -4.85 -9.33
N SER A 104 5.97 -5.56 -9.21
CA SER A 104 6.02 -7.01 -9.01
C SER A 104 5.29 -7.46 -7.75
N PHE A 105 5.42 -6.70 -6.66
CA PHE A 105 4.76 -7.01 -5.40
C PHE A 105 3.22 -6.87 -5.50
N SER A 106 2.73 -5.73 -6.01
CA SER A 106 1.29 -5.52 -6.20
C SER A 106 0.69 -6.51 -7.19
N ARG A 107 1.40 -6.77 -8.29
CA ARG A 107 1.00 -7.78 -9.28
C ARG A 107 0.95 -9.18 -8.67
N PHE A 108 1.95 -9.57 -7.88
CA PHE A 108 1.98 -10.86 -7.21
C PHE A 108 0.74 -11.09 -6.36
N LEU A 109 0.45 -10.18 -5.42
CA LEU A 109 -0.72 -10.27 -4.55
C LEU A 109 -2.05 -10.17 -5.32
N GLY A 110 -2.05 -9.47 -6.46
CA GLY A 110 -3.19 -9.41 -7.35
C GLY A 110 -3.50 -10.73 -8.04
N GLU A 111 -2.52 -11.61 -8.26
CA GLU A 111 -2.66 -12.85 -9.06
C GLU A 111 -2.72 -14.14 -8.21
N VAL A 112 -2.44 -14.12 -6.90
CA VAL A 112 -2.48 -15.32 -6.05
C VAL A 112 -3.89 -15.92 -5.91
N PRO A 113 -4.10 -17.23 -5.75
CA PRO A 113 -5.46 -17.80 -5.63
C PRO A 113 -6.26 -17.21 -4.46
N ILE A 114 -5.70 -17.28 -3.24
CA ILE A 114 -6.29 -16.76 -2.01
C ILE A 114 -5.26 -15.90 -1.29
N LEU A 115 -5.71 -14.77 -0.74
CA LEU A 115 -4.85 -13.91 0.06
C LEU A 115 -5.08 -14.22 1.54
N PRO A 116 -4.08 -14.77 2.27
CA PRO A 116 -4.22 -15.06 3.69
C PRO A 116 -4.12 -13.77 4.52
N ASP A 117 -4.61 -13.81 5.77
CA ASP A 117 -4.58 -12.68 6.70
C ASP A 117 -3.15 -12.19 6.99
N SER A 118 -2.16 -13.09 6.97
CA SER A 118 -0.75 -12.72 7.11
C SER A 118 -0.24 -11.83 5.97
N ALA A 119 -0.77 -11.97 4.76
CA ALA A 119 -0.43 -11.10 3.64
C ALA A 119 -1.11 -9.73 3.76
N LEU A 120 -2.34 -9.68 4.26
CA LEU A 120 -3.02 -8.42 4.60
C LEU A 120 -2.30 -7.69 5.73
N LYS A 121 -1.83 -8.42 6.76
CA LYS A 121 -1.02 -7.87 7.83
C LYS A 121 0.31 -7.31 7.32
N LEU A 122 1.00 -8.03 6.44
CA LEU A 122 2.21 -7.50 5.80
C LEU A 122 1.92 -6.22 5.00
N LEU A 123 0.78 -6.13 4.32
CA LEU A 123 0.36 -4.89 3.65
C LEU A 123 0.09 -3.76 4.64
N ASP A 124 -0.61 -4.02 5.75
CA ASP A 124 -0.83 -3.04 6.82
C ASP A 124 0.50 -2.55 7.39
N ASP A 125 1.44 -3.45 7.68
CA ASP A 125 2.76 -3.12 8.20
C ASP A 125 3.54 -2.21 7.23
N ILE A 126 3.50 -2.46 5.92
CA ILE A 126 4.17 -1.61 4.92
C ILE A 126 3.51 -0.24 4.77
N CYS A 127 2.19 -0.15 4.94
CA CYS A 127 1.46 1.11 4.78
C CYS A 127 1.47 1.97 6.06
N TYR A 128 1.51 1.32 7.22
CA TYR A 128 1.30 1.92 8.55
C TYR A 128 2.55 1.87 9.44
N SER A 129 3.71 1.44 8.93
CA SER A 129 4.94 1.44 9.74
C SER A 129 5.34 2.85 10.14
N ASP A 130 5.10 3.20 11.41
CA ASP A 130 5.56 4.42 12.08
C ASP A 130 7.05 4.28 12.44
N ASN A 131 7.92 4.13 11.44
CA ASN A 131 9.29 3.70 11.71
C ASN A 131 10.18 4.85 12.20
N ARG A 132 10.31 4.90 13.53
CA ARG A 132 11.47 5.42 14.26
C ARG A 132 12.74 4.56 14.07
N CYS A 133 12.77 3.65 13.09
CA CYS A 133 13.95 2.85 12.77
C CYS A 133 14.73 3.56 11.66
N GLY A 134 15.60 4.50 12.07
CA GLY A 134 16.33 5.44 11.21
C GLY A 134 17.39 4.82 10.29
N LYS A 135 16.99 3.90 9.40
CA LYS A 135 17.91 3.33 8.40
C LYS A 135 17.49 3.44 6.94
N ASP A 136 16.29 3.88 6.59
CA ASP A 136 15.93 3.97 5.18
C ASP A 136 15.19 5.26 4.79
N VAL A 137 15.87 6.08 3.99
CA VAL A 137 15.29 7.19 3.17
C VAL A 137 14.25 6.65 2.17
N ARG A 138 14.09 5.32 2.09
CA ARG A 138 13.24 4.56 1.16
C ARG A 138 11.82 4.31 1.67
N ASP A 139 11.50 4.67 2.91
CA ASP A 139 10.26 4.26 3.57
C ASP A 139 9.01 4.92 2.96
N GLY A 140 9.09 6.21 2.61
CA GLY A 140 7.99 6.90 1.93
C GLY A 140 7.65 6.31 0.56
N ASP A 141 8.64 5.75 -0.15
CA ASP A 141 8.40 5.08 -1.42
C ASP A 141 7.73 3.71 -1.20
N ARG A 142 8.08 3.00 -0.12
CA ARG A 142 7.46 1.72 0.28
C ARG A 142 6.00 1.89 0.68
N VAL A 143 5.67 2.94 1.42
CA VAL A 143 4.27 3.30 1.71
C VAL A 143 3.48 3.53 0.42
N THR A 144 4.07 4.22 -0.56
CA THR A 144 3.43 4.41 -1.87
C THR A 144 3.24 3.08 -2.62
N GLN A 145 4.23 2.19 -2.55
CA GLN A 145 4.15 0.84 -3.12
C GLN A 145 3.03 0.01 -2.47
N GLY A 146 2.95 0.02 -1.13
CA GLY A 146 1.93 -0.66 -0.35
C GLY A 146 0.52 -0.15 -0.66
N LEU A 147 0.32 1.18 -0.64
CA LEU A 147 -0.94 1.81 -1.01
C LEU A 147 -1.34 1.51 -2.47
N GLY A 148 -0.36 1.40 -3.38
CA GLY A 148 -0.60 0.96 -4.76
C GLY A 148 -1.05 -0.49 -4.87
N ALA A 149 -0.53 -1.38 -4.01
CA ALA A 149 -0.99 -2.77 -3.91
C ALA A 149 -2.41 -2.85 -3.33
N VAL A 150 -2.69 -2.10 -2.25
CA VAL A 150 -4.02 -1.97 -1.64
C VAL A 150 -5.06 -1.53 -2.68
N TRP A 151 -4.77 -0.48 -3.45
CA TRP A 151 -5.62 -0.04 -4.56
C TRP A 151 -5.89 -1.15 -5.58
N SER A 152 -4.83 -1.85 -6.00
CA SER A 152 -4.95 -2.92 -6.99
C SER A 152 -5.80 -4.09 -6.48
N LEU A 153 -5.70 -4.40 -5.18
CA LEU A 153 -6.50 -5.45 -4.54
C LEU A 153 -7.96 -5.05 -4.38
N ILE A 154 -8.25 -3.80 -4.03
CA ILE A 154 -9.62 -3.27 -3.95
C ILE A 154 -10.33 -3.42 -5.30
N LEU A 155 -9.64 -3.09 -6.40
CA LEU A 155 -10.21 -3.24 -7.75
C LEU A 155 -10.29 -4.69 -8.22
N GLY A 156 -9.32 -5.51 -7.86
CA GLY A 156 -9.16 -6.86 -8.39
C GLY A 156 -9.87 -7.95 -7.59
N ARG A 157 -10.21 -7.70 -6.32
CA ARG A 157 -10.67 -8.73 -5.37
C ARG A 157 -11.79 -8.24 -4.45
N PRO A 158 -13.07 -8.52 -4.79
CA PRO A 158 -14.20 -8.16 -3.95
C PRO A 158 -14.13 -8.73 -2.52
N LEU A 159 -13.58 -9.94 -2.34
CA LEU A 159 -13.55 -10.61 -1.03
C LEU A 159 -12.66 -9.92 0.01
N ASN A 160 -11.57 -9.26 -0.41
CA ASN A 160 -10.63 -8.60 0.49
C ASN A 160 -10.81 -7.08 0.50
N GLN A 161 -11.85 -6.60 -0.19
CA GLN A 161 -12.05 -5.19 -0.44
C GLN A 161 -12.15 -4.39 0.86
N GLN A 162 -12.97 -4.85 1.81
CA GLN A 162 -13.16 -4.14 3.07
C GLN A 162 -11.86 -4.07 3.88
N ALA A 163 -11.16 -5.18 4.05
CA ALA A 163 -9.89 -5.21 4.77
C ALA A 163 -8.83 -4.29 4.12
N CYS A 164 -8.78 -4.25 2.79
CA CYS A 164 -7.88 -3.35 2.07
C CYS A 164 -8.30 -1.88 2.21
N LEU A 165 -9.61 -1.59 2.19
CA LEU A 165 -10.14 -0.24 2.42
C LEU A 165 -9.82 0.24 3.84
N ASP A 166 -9.97 -0.63 4.84
CA ASP A 166 -9.68 -0.35 6.23
C ASP A 166 -8.20 0.05 6.43
N ILE A 167 -7.27 -0.65 5.76
CA ILE A 167 -5.84 -0.27 5.74
C ILE A 167 -5.65 1.15 5.17
N ALA A 168 -6.27 1.45 4.03
CA ALA A 168 -6.15 2.78 3.41
C ALA A 168 -6.73 3.89 4.29
N LEU A 169 -7.88 3.66 4.91
CA LEU A 169 -8.55 4.62 5.81
C LEU A 169 -7.77 4.82 7.11
N LYS A 170 -7.23 3.75 7.69
CA LYS A 170 -6.34 3.80 8.85
C LYS A 170 -5.09 4.65 8.54
N CYS A 171 -4.49 4.50 7.36
CA CYS A 171 -3.37 5.34 6.92
C CYS A 171 -3.77 6.81 6.71
N ALA A 172 -5.01 7.09 6.32
CA ALA A 172 -5.52 8.45 6.09
C ALA A 172 -5.71 9.27 7.38
N VAL A 173 -5.64 8.63 8.55
CA VAL A 173 -5.66 9.28 9.88
C VAL A 173 -4.34 9.12 10.64
N HIS A 174 -3.26 8.71 9.95
CA HIS A 174 -1.96 8.49 10.58
C HIS A 174 -1.35 9.79 11.12
N SER A 175 -0.63 9.69 12.23
CA SER A 175 0.15 10.78 12.83
C SER A 175 1.19 11.43 11.89
N GLN A 176 1.78 10.68 10.95
CA GLN A 176 2.82 11.15 10.05
C GLN A 176 2.20 11.78 8.80
N ASP A 177 2.54 13.03 8.54
CA ASP A 177 1.96 13.83 7.46
C ASP A 177 2.20 13.21 6.07
N ASP A 178 3.37 12.63 5.84
CA ASP A 178 3.72 12.02 4.55
C ASP A 178 2.84 10.78 4.23
N ILE A 179 2.70 9.87 5.19
CA ILE A 179 1.82 8.69 5.07
C ILE A 179 0.37 9.14 4.90
N ARG A 180 -0.06 10.07 5.77
CA ARG A 180 -1.42 10.60 5.78
C ARG A 180 -1.78 11.26 4.44
N ALA A 181 -0.92 12.13 3.91
CA ALA A 181 -1.17 12.81 2.64
C ALA A 181 -1.26 11.83 1.46
N LYS A 182 -0.40 10.80 1.42
CA LYS A 182 -0.44 9.75 0.38
C LYS A 182 -1.73 8.94 0.44
N ALA A 183 -2.16 8.55 1.64
CA ALA A 183 -3.39 7.80 1.86
C ALA A 183 -4.63 8.65 1.56
N ILE A 184 -4.70 9.91 2.02
CA ILE A 184 -5.79 10.84 1.69
C ILE A 184 -5.92 10.99 0.17
N ARG A 185 -4.80 11.15 -0.54
CA ARG A 185 -4.82 11.25 -2.00
C ARG A 185 -5.35 9.98 -2.66
N LEU A 186 -5.02 8.80 -2.15
CA LEU A 186 -5.61 7.55 -2.63
C LEU A 186 -7.12 7.51 -2.36
N VAL A 187 -7.54 7.78 -1.12
CA VAL A 187 -8.94 7.70 -0.70
C VAL A 187 -9.81 8.72 -1.43
N ALA A 188 -9.47 10.00 -1.38
CA ALA A 188 -10.28 11.08 -1.94
C ALA A 188 -10.29 11.06 -3.47
N ASN A 189 -9.16 10.79 -4.13
CA ASN A 189 -9.07 10.98 -5.58
C ASN A 189 -9.32 9.69 -6.38
N LYS A 190 -9.10 8.51 -5.79
CA LYS A 190 -9.23 7.22 -6.51
C LYS A 190 -10.34 6.35 -5.96
N LEU A 191 -10.49 6.24 -4.63
CA LEU A 191 -11.46 5.34 -4.02
C LEU A 191 -12.85 5.97 -3.89
N TYR A 192 -12.95 7.25 -3.52
CA TYR A 192 -14.25 7.92 -3.31
C TYR A 192 -15.09 8.05 -4.58
N VAL A 193 -14.43 8.06 -5.76
CA VAL A 193 -15.11 8.08 -7.07
C VAL A 193 -15.79 6.74 -7.39
N LEU A 194 -15.54 5.68 -6.60
CA LEU A 194 -16.15 4.38 -6.77
C LEU A 194 -17.43 4.29 -5.94
N ASP A 195 -18.58 4.23 -6.60
CA ASP A 195 -19.92 4.24 -5.96
C ASP A 195 -20.11 3.17 -4.89
N TYR A 196 -19.49 2.00 -5.06
CA TYR A 196 -19.59 0.88 -4.12
C TYR A 196 -18.64 0.99 -2.91
N ILE A 197 -17.80 2.03 -2.86
CA ILE A 197 -16.82 2.30 -1.78
C ILE A 197 -17.15 3.60 -1.05
N SER A 198 -17.72 4.57 -1.76
CA SER A 198 -18.01 5.92 -1.23
C SER A 198 -18.80 5.87 0.07
N GLU A 199 -19.84 5.03 0.17
CA GLU A 199 -20.63 4.88 1.39
C GLU A 199 -19.78 4.44 2.59
N SER A 200 -18.90 3.46 2.43
CA SER A 200 -18.00 3.00 3.49
C SER A 200 -17.02 4.09 3.94
N ILE A 201 -16.54 4.91 3.00
CA ILE A 201 -15.67 6.06 3.29
C ILE A 201 -16.44 7.13 4.08
N GLU A 202 -17.68 7.43 3.69
CA GLU A 202 -18.54 8.39 4.38
C GLU A 202 -18.88 7.94 5.80
N GLN A 203 -19.19 6.66 5.98
CA GLN A 203 -19.42 6.07 7.29
C GLN A 203 -18.17 6.17 8.18
N PHE A 204 -16.99 5.86 7.66
CA PHE A 204 -15.73 6.03 8.38
C PHE A 204 -15.49 7.49 8.78
N ALA A 205 -15.68 8.44 7.86
CA ALA A 205 -15.51 9.86 8.13
C ALA A 205 -16.49 10.37 9.21
N LYS A 206 -17.76 9.93 9.15
CA LYS A 206 -18.77 10.25 10.16
C LYS A 206 -18.37 9.72 11.54
N ASN A 207 -17.92 8.47 11.62
CA ASN A 207 -17.47 7.87 12.87
C ASN A 207 -16.27 8.61 13.46
N MET A 208 -15.29 8.98 12.63
CA MET A 208 -14.14 9.77 13.08
C MET A 208 -14.52 11.17 13.56
N PHE A 209 -15.45 11.84 12.89
CA PHE A 209 -15.94 13.13 13.34
C PHE A 209 -16.64 13.02 14.71
N LEU A 210 -17.50 12.02 14.90
CA LEU A 210 -18.19 11.80 16.17
C LEU A 210 -17.20 11.51 17.31
N SER A 211 -16.24 10.62 17.11
CA SER A 211 -15.21 10.33 18.13
C SER A 211 -14.39 11.57 18.50
N ALA A 212 -14.04 12.41 17.53
CA ALA A 212 -13.30 13.65 17.81
C ALA A 212 -14.14 14.68 18.58
N VAL A 213 -15.46 14.73 18.36
CA VAL A 213 -16.38 15.60 19.12
C VAL A 213 -16.54 15.11 20.55
N GLU A 214 -16.72 13.80 20.74
CA GLU A 214 -16.83 13.18 22.07
C GLU A 214 -15.57 13.39 22.91
N GLN A 215 -14.39 13.22 22.31
CA GLN A 215 -13.11 13.44 23.00
C GLN A 215 -12.95 14.89 23.50
N ARG A 216 -13.37 15.88 22.69
CA ARG A 216 -13.34 17.29 23.12
C ARG A 216 -14.33 17.58 24.25
N ALA A 217 -15.51 16.97 24.24
CA ALA A 217 -16.48 17.14 25.33
C ALA A 217 -15.89 16.62 26.66
N SER A 218 -15.23 15.47 26.65
CA SER A 218 -14.54 14.92 27.82
C SER A 218 -13.35 15.77 28.29
N ASP A 219 -12.54 16.30 27.37
CA ASP A 219 -11.40 17.16 27.73
C ASP A 219 -11.84 18.49 28.37
N ILE A 220 -12.98 19.04 27.92
CA ILE A 220 -13.59 20.26 28.49
C ILE A 220 -14.14 19.99 29.90
N GLU A 221 -14.81 18.84 30.12
CA GLU A 221 -15.31 18.44 31.44
C GLU A 221 -14.17 18.19 32.45
N LEU A 222 -13.07 17.57 32.03
CA LEU A 222 -11.89 17.36 32.87
C LEU A 222 -11.20 18.67 33.25
N SER A 223 -11.15 19.63 32.32
CA SER A 223 -10.55 20.95 32.53
C SER A 223 -11.39 21.84 33.46
N GLN A 224 -12.71 21.65 33.51
CA GLN A 224 -13.61 22.37 34.41
C GLN A 224 -13.68 21.77 35.83
N SER A 225 -13.34 20.49 36.00
CA SER A 225 -13.31 19.83 37.32
C SER A 225 -12.03 20.11 38.13
N GLY A 226 -11.01 20.74 37.54
CA GLY A 226 -9.72 21.03 38.19
C GLY A 226 -9.56 22.43 38.79
N SER A 227 -10.55 23.32 38.68
CA SER A 227 -10.41 24.74 39.07
C SER A 227 -11.42 25.20 40.13
N ILE A 228 -11.56 24.46 41.24
CA ILE A 228 -12.25 24.96 42.44
C ILE A 228 -11.39 24.63 43.67
N GLU A 229 -10.61 25.62 44.11
CA GLU A 229 -9.99 25.89 45.42
C GLU A 229 -8.66 26.62 45.13
N GLN A 230 -8.41 27.89 45.49
CA GLN A 230 -8.83 28.66 46.64
C GLN A 230 -9.04 30.13 46.25
N ARG A 231 -10.15 30.71 46.70
CA ARG A 231 -10.29 32.16 46.87
C ARG A 231 -10.43 32.41 48.37
N THR A 232 -9.41 33.01 48.96
CA THR A 232 -9.55 33.71 50.25
C THR A 232 -8.82 35.04 50.15
N GLU A 233 -9.49 36.06 50.70
CA GLU A 233 -9.35 37.48 50.45
C GLU A 233 -8.00 38.08 50.86
N GLY A 234 -7.61 39.13 50.14
CA GLY A 234 -6.47 39.99 50.46
C GLY A 234 -6.64 41.32 49.72
N GLU A 235 -7.09 42.30 50.47
CA GLU A 235 -7.52 43.66 50.12
C GLU A 235 -6.41 44.54 49.50
N ARG A 236 -6.86 45.59 48.79
CA ARG A 236 -6.22 46.92 48.68
C ARG A 236 -5.28 47.18 47.48
N GLY A 237 -5.63 48.20 46.70
CA GLY A 237 -4.64 48.99 45.97
C GLY A 237 -5.06 49.52 44.61
N SER A 238 -5.70 50.69 44.62
CA SER A 238 -5.88 51.66 43.53
C SER A 238 -4.78 51.67 42.45
N GLN A 239 -5.16 51.81 41.17
CA GLN A 239 -4.92 53.02 40.36
C GLN A 239 -5.34 52.82 38.89
N GLU A 240 -6.06 53.82 38.40
CA GLU A 240 -6.45 54.03 37.00
C GLU A 240 -5.28 54.59 36.18
N THR A 241 -5.23 54.27 34.88
CA THR A 241 -4.76 55.06 33.70
C THR A 241 -4.35 54.06 32.60
N SER A 242 -4.38 54.31 31.29
CA SER A 242 -5.01 55.24 30.33
C SER A 242 -4.31 54.97 28.98
N VAL A 243 -4.92 55.39 27.87
CA VAL A 243 -4.35 55.59 26.50
C VAL A 243 -4.17 54.30 25.66
N SER A 244 -4.87 54.06 24.53
CA SER A 244 -5.17 54.80 23.27
C SER A 244 -4.06 54.73 22.19
N GLY A 245 -4.47 54.46 20.94
CA GLY A 245 -3.74 54.78 19.69
C GLY A 245 -3.03 53.58 19.01
N SER A 246 -3.54 53.06 17.88
CA SER A 246 -3.29 53.50 16.48
C SER A 246 -2.07 52.79 15.85
N GLN A 247 -2.30 51.86 14.91
CA GLN A 247 -2.31 52.00 13.45
C GLN A 247 -0.97 51.65 12.76
N SER A 248 -1.08 50.70 11.81
CA SER A 248 -0.36 50.53 10.52
C SER A 248 1.13 50.86 10.41
N SER A 249 1.88 49.95 9.76
CA SER A 249 2.52 50.23 8.46
C SER A 249 3.24 48.98 7.93
N GLU A 250 2.82 48.53 6.74
CA GLU A 250 3.67 47.84 5.76
C GLU A 250 4.64 48.86 5.13
N PRO A 251 5.77 48.39 4.59
CA PRO A 251 6.38 49.03 3.43
C PRO A 251 6.49 48.04 2.26
N GLY A 252 5.91 48.43 1.13
CA GLY A 252 6.05 47.74 -0.14
C GLY A 252 7.26 48.17 -0.97
N THR A 253 7.35 47.51 -2.12
CA THR A 253 7.94 47.91 -3.41
C THR A 253 9.45 47.75 -3.64
N SER A 254 9.78 46.82 -4.55
CA SER A 254 10.81 46.94 -5.61
C SER A 254 10.61 45.71 -6.52
N GLY A 255 10.30 45.77 -7.83
CA GLY A 255 10.74 46.72 -8.84
C GLY A 255 12.00 46.19 -9.53
N ASN A 256 11.85 45.35 -10.57
CA ASN A 256 12.50 45.51 -11.88
C ASN A 256 12.38 44.27 -12.78
N ASP A 257 11.77 44.50 -13.94
CA ASP A 257 11.95 43.74 -15.18
C ASP A 257 13.39 43.84 -15.70
N SER A 258 13.88 42.78 -16.35
CA SER A 258 14.64 42.94 -17.60
C SER A 258 14.70 41.65 -18.42
N LEU A 259 13.94 41.71 -19.51
CA LEU A 259 14.10 41.09 -20.84
C LEU A 259 15.51 40.55 -21.18
N LYS A 260 15.54 39.40 -21.88
CA LYS A 260 16.07 39.19 -23.26
C LYS A 260 16.15 37.67 -23.53
N GLY A 261 15.27 37.08 -24.34
CA GLY A 261 15.48 36.84 -25.78
C GLY A 261 16.08 35.43 -25.99
N ALA A 262 15.71 34.58 -26.96
CA ALA A 262 14.86 34.66 -28.13
C ALA A 262 14.52 33.22 -28.60
N GLN A 263 13.39 33.04 -29.29
CA GLN A 263 13.14 32.31 -30.56
C GLN A 263 13.93 31.01 -30.83
N SER A 264 13.41 29.87 -31.30
CA SER A 264 12.31 29.45 -32.19
C SER A 264 12.09 27.93 -31.89
N GLU A 265 11.08 27.16 -32.30
CA GLU A 265 10.41 27.07 -33.59
C GLU A 265 9.21 26.11 -33.45
N SER A 266 8.14 26.42 -34.18
CA SER A 266 6.90 25.67 -34.35
C SER A 266 7.09 24.34 -35.09
N GLN A 267 6.31 23.30 -34.76
CA GLN A 267 5.25 22.77 -35.65
C GLN A 267 4.51 21.53 -35.11
N THR A 268 3.19 21.64 -35.21
CA THR A 268 2.17 20.64 -35.56
C THR A 268 1.76 19.54 -34.57
N ASP A 269 0.59 19.82 -33.99
CA ASP A 269 -0.50 18.94 -33.60
C ASP A 269 -0.69 17.67 -34.45
N SER A 270 -0.91 16.53 -33.79
CA SER A 270 -1.98 15.61 -34.20
C SER A 270 -2.54 14.88 -32.98
N SER A 271 -3.66 15.41 -32.49
CA SER A 271 -4.55 14.78 -31.53
C SER A 271 -5.44 13.78 -32.27
N VAL A 272 -5.18 12.49 -32.08
CA VAL A 272 -6.09 11.44 -32.58
C VAL A 272 -7.24 11.30 -31.56
N SER A 273 -8.38 11.87 -31.95
CA SER A 273 -9.67 11.77 -31.26
C SER A 273 -10.22 10.33 -31.29
N PHE A 274 -10.86 9.95 -30.20
CA PHE A 274 -11.42 8.62 -29.86
C PHE A 274 -12.54 8.13 -30.80
N ALA A 275 -12.89 8.87 -31.86
CA ALA A 275 -14.05 8.62 -32.71
C ALA A 275 -13.76 7.76 -33.97
N GLN A 276 -12.53 7.28 -34.17
CA GLN A 276 -12.15 6.58 -35.42
C GLN A 276 -11.81 5.08 -35.27
N ALA A 277 -12.04 4.48 -34.10
CA ALA A 277 -11.76 3.07 -33.84
C ALA A 277 -12.97 2.12 -34.03
N GLN A 278 -14.11 2.59 -34.55
CA GLN A 278 -15.36 1.82 -34.60
C GLN A 278 -15.85 1.42 -36.00
N CYS A 279 -14.94 1.28 -36.97
CA CYS A 279 -15.24 0.72 -38.30
C CYS A 279 -14.33 -0.46 -38.68
N LEU A 280 -13.99 -1.32 -37.71
CA LEU A 280 -13.35 -2.61 -37.97
C LEU A 280 -14.12 -3.73 -37.24
N ILE A 281 -15.42 -3.80 -37.51
CA ILE A 281 -16.22 -5.02 -37.36
C ILE A 281 -17.17 -5.08 -38.55
N SER A 282 -16.79 -5.84 -39.58
CA SER A 282 -17.66 -6.47 -40.57
C SER A 282 -16.87 -7.59 -41.22
#